data_AF-A0A3N9XY46-F1
#
_entry.id   AF-A0A3N9XY46-F1
#
_cell.length_a   1.000
_cell.length_b   1.000
_cell.length_c   1.000
_cell.angle_alpha   90.00
_cell.angle_beta   90.00
_cell.angle_gamma   90.00
#
_symmetry.space_group_name_H-M   'P 1'
#
loop_
_entity.id
_entity.type
_entity.pdbx_description
1 polymer ?
#
loop_
_entity_poly.entity_id
_entity_poly.type
_entity_poly.pdbx_seq_one_letter_code
_entity_poly.pdbx_strand_id
1 'polypeptide(L)'
;MLAGMKRAALYVLAGPGGIVAYGLVRLWGRSDGVYGPGLDWQAAHLVALAGMVCFVPGVLALSRLLPQSPWRTGVVAVTLVGLAATIVQFGADIVEGLLAEDRAEMSRLGADFKDIPGVEVAFYDVVPQLFFLGLLVLAGMLAARRLLPWWSVPLLLVGIVLPALTLDLLPIGGLFMALALAPTLPLLRQQGERVEAPVTVH
;
A
#
# COMPACT_ATOMS: atom_id res chain seq x y z
N MET A 1 5.03 -20.56 11.69
CA MET A 1 5.10 -20.16 10.26
C MET A 1 3.89 -20.62 9.43
N LEU A 2 3.19 -21.72 9.81
CA LEU A 2 2.03 -22.32 9.10
C LEU A 2 0.81 -21.41 8.87
N ALA A 3 0.42 -20.58 9.85
CA ALA A 3 -0.70 -19.64 9.67
C ALA A 3 -0.40 -18.46 8.73
N GLY A 4 0.86 -18.25 8.33
CA GLY A 4 1.32 -17.05 7.62
C GLY A 4 1.02 -17.02 6.11
N MET A 5 0.76 -18.16 5.47
CA MET A 5 0.71 -18.26 4.00
C MET A 5 -0.71 -18.11 3.42
N LYS A 6 -1.74 -18.65 4.07
CA LYS A 6 -3.15 -18.26 3.76
C LYS A 6 -3.39 -16.77 4.00
N ARG A 7 -2.65 -16.18 4.93
CA ARG A 7 -2.61 -14.73 5.16
C ARG A 7 -1.91 -13.97 4.03
N ALA A 8 -1.00 -14.57 3.28
CA ALA A 8 -0.28 -13.89 2.20
C ALA A 8 -1.21 -13.42 1.07
N ALA A 9 -2.12 -14.29 0.61
CA ALA A 9 -3.15 -13.92 -0.35
C ALA A 9 -4.11 -12.87 0.20
N LEU A 10 -4.45 -12.96 1.50
CA LEU A 10 -5.24 -11.94 2.18
C LEU A 10 -4.54 -10.57 2.17
N TYR A 11 -3.24 -10.52 2.49
CA TYR A 11 -2.47 -9.27 2.54
C TYR A 11 -2.33 -8.58 1.18
N VAL A 12 -2.22 -9.35 0.09
CA VAL A 12 -2.19 -8.81 -1.29
C VAL A 12 -3.48 -8.07 -1.63
N LEU A 13 -4.63 -8.47 -1.06
CA LEU A 13 -5.90 -7.75 -1.23
C LEU A 13 -6.16 -6.72 -0.13
N ALA A 14 -5.71 -6.98 1.10
CA ALA A 14 -5.95 -6.10 2.24
C ALA A 14 -5.23 -4.76 2.10
N GLY A 15 -4.05 -4.73 1.49
CA GLY A 15 -3.36 -3.46 1.18
C GLY A 15 -4.20 -2.54 0.30
N PRO A 16 -4.54 -2.95 -0.94
CA PRO A 16 -5.45 -2.21 -1.81
C PRO A 16 -6.82 -1.95 -1.17
N GLY A 17 -7.35 -2.91 -0.42
CA GLY A 17 -8.61 -2.76 0.33
C GLY A 17 -8.55 -1.65 1.37
N GLY A 18 -7.40 -1.45 2.03
CA GLY A 18 -7.18 -0.32 2.93
C GLY A 18 -7.20 1.04 2.21
N ILE A 19 -6.68 1.11 0.97
CA ILE A 19 -6.80 2.31 0.12
C ILE A 19 -8.27 2.57 -0.23
N VAL A 20 -9.03 1.52 -0.55
CA VAL A 20 -10.48 1.65 -0.83
C VAL A 20 -11.22 2.16 0.39
N ALA A 21 -11.00 1.53 1.54
CA ALA A 21 -11.67 1.89 2.79
C ALA A 21 -11.28 3.29 3.25
N TYR A 22 -10.00 3.69 3.12
CA TYR A 22 -9.55 5.05 3.37
C TYR A 22 -10.31 6.06 2.51
N GLY A 23 -10.39 5.83 1.20
CA GLY A 23 -11.11 6.71 0.29
C GLY A 23 -12.60 6.82 0.65
N LEU A 24 -13.26 5.71 1.00
CA LEU A 24 -14.67 5.71 1.39
C LEU A 24 -14.93 6.46 2.69
N VAL A 25 -14.12 6.23 3.73
CA VAL A 25 -14.24 6.96 5.01
C VAL A 25 -14.00 8.45 4.79
N ARG A 26 -13.01 8.81 3.97
CA ARG A 26 -12.71 10.20 3.62
C ARG A 26 -13.86 10.88 2.86
N LEU A 27 -14.47 10.20 1.89
CA LEU A 27 -15.62 10.72 1.15
C LEU A 27 -16.83 10.93 2.08
N TRP A 28 -17.06 10.00 3.00
CA TRP A 28 -18.09 10.12 4.01
C TRP A 28 -17.82 11.29 4.97
N GLY A 29 -16.60 11.40 5.51
CA GLY A 29 -16.21 12.49 6.41
C GLY A 29 -16.37 13.86 5.78
N ARG A 30 -16.18 13.97 4.45
CA ARG A 30 -16.38 15.21 3.70
C ARG A 30 -17.83 15.55 3.36
N SER A 31 -18.78 14.67 3.64
CA SER A 31 -20.16 14.79 3.13
C SER A 31 -20.94 15.98 3.70
N ASP A 32 -20.55 16.49 4.86
CA ASP A 32 -21.14 17.69 5.49
C ASP A 32 -20.36 18.98 5.19
N GLY A 33 -19.30 18.90 4.37
CA GLY A 33 -18.44 20.03 3.99
C GLY A 33 -17.38 20.40 5.01
N VAL A 34 -17.29 19.70 6.15
CA VAL A 34 -16.28 19.93 7.20
C VAL A 34 -15.32 18.74 7.21
N TYR A 35 -14.05 18.96 6.87
CA TYR A 35 -13.02 17.92 6.95
C TYR A 35 -11.74 18.50 7.52
N GLY A 36 -11.28 17.92 8.63
CA GLY A 36 -10.19 18.44 9.47
C GLY A 36 -9.96 17.52 10.66
N PRO A 37 -9.29 17.98 11.73
CA PRO A 37 -9.03 17.14 12.90
C PRO A 37 -10.34 16.63 13.50
N GLY A 38 -10.40 15.34 13.82
CA GLY A 38 -11.64 14.69 14.25
C GLY A 38 -11.70 13.18 13.99
N LEU A 39 -12.82 12.56 14.35
CA LEU A 39 -13.02 11.12 14.26
C LEU A 39 -12.95 10.59 12.82
N ASP A 40 -13.48 11.33 11.87
CA ASP A 40 -13.48 11.00 10.45
C ASP A 40 -12.06 11.05 9.85
N TRP A 41 -11.27 12.07 10.20
CA TRP A 41 -9.85 12.14 9.86
C TRP A 41 -9.07 10.98 10.47
N GLN A 42 -9.19 10.76 11.78
CA GLN A 42 -8.47 9.69 12.48
C GLN A 42 -8.83 8.31 11.95
N ALA A 43 -10.13 8.04 11.74
CA ALA A 43 -10.59 6.77 11.19
C ALA A 43 -10.04 6.53 9.78
N ALA A 44 -10.05 7.55 8.92
CA ALA A 44 -9.51 7.46 7.57
C ALA A 44 -8.01 7.09 7.60
N HIS A 45 -7.21 7.81 8.37
CA HIS A 45 -5.76 7.60 8.42
C HIS A 45 -5.37 6.29 9.13
N LEU A 46 -6.10 5.86 10.16
CA LEU A 46 -5.87 4.56 10.81
C LEU A 46 -6.15 3.39 9.88
N VAL A 47 -7.24 3.45 9.10
CA VAL A 47 -7.56 2.43 8.11
C VAL A 47 -6.52 2.41 6.97
N ALA A 48 -6.11 3.59 6.51
CA ALA A 48 -5.05 3.71 5.51
C ALA A 48 -3.74 3.11 6.00
N LEU A 49 -3.32 3.45 7.23
CA LEU A 49 -2.13 2.93 7.88
C LEU A 49 -2.17 1.40 8.00
N ALA A 50 -3.31 0.83 8.43
CA ALA A 50 -3.49 -0.61 8.48
C ALA A 50 -3.34 -1.27 7.10
N GLY A 51 -3.85 -0.62 6.05
CA GLY A 51 -3.63 -1.02 4.65
C GLY A 51 -2.16 -1.00 4.25
N MET A 52 -1.43 0.07 4.57
CA MET A 52 0.01 0.19 4.29
C MET A 52 0.82 -0.90 5.01
N VAL A 53 0.49 -1.19 6.27
CA VAL A 53 1.11 -2.29 7.02
C VAL A 53 0.82 -3.64 6.35
N CYS A 54 -0.38 -3.84 5.79
CA CYS A 54 -0.72 -5.05 5.04
C CYS A 54 0.03 -5.18 3.70
N PHE A 55 0.44 -4.08 3.08
CA PHE A 55 1.31 -4.14 1.90
C PHE A 55 2.69 -4.73 2.20
N VAL A 56 3.22 -4.63 3.43
CA VAL A 56 4.54 -5.20 3.78
C VAL A 56 4.58 -6.72 3.50
N PRO A 57 3.74 -7.56 4.14
CA PRO A 57 3.70 -8.98 3.82
C PRO A 57 3.17 -9.24 2.40
N GLY A 58 2.33 -8.36 1.82
CA GLY A 58 1.88 -8.47 0.43
C GLY A 58 3.02 -8.39 -0.60
N VAL A 59 3.89 -7.38 -0.49
CA VAL A 59 5.09 -7.20 -1.32
C VAL A 59 6.04 -8.39 -1.16
N LEU A 60 6.27 -8.83 0.09
CA LEU A 60 7.10 -10.00 0.36
C LEU A 60 6.50 -11.27 -0.26
N ALA A 61 5.18 -11.45 -0.20
CA ALA A 61 4.49 -12.58 -0.82
C ALA A 61 4.63 -12.58 -2.34
N LEU A 62 4.36 -11.45 -3.00
CA LEU A 62 4.55 -11.29 -4.44
C LEU A 62 5.99 -11.60 -4.85
N SER A 63 6.97 -11.13 -4.07
CA SER A 63 8.37 -11.40 -4.36
C SER A 63 8.72 -12.89 -4.32
N ARG A 64 8.05 -13.70 -3.47
CA ARG A 64 8.34 -15.15 -3.33
C ARG A 64 7.87 -15.96 -4.53
N LEU A 65 7.02 -15.39 -5.40
CA LEU A 65 6.67 -15.98 -6.68
C LEU A 65 7.78 -15.85 -7.73
N LEU A 66 8.77 -14.98 -7.49
CA LEU A 66 9.90 -14.74 -8.37
C LEU A 66 11.14 -15.50 -7.88
N PRO A 67 12.03 -15.95 -8.79
CA PRO A 67 13.31 -16.54 -8.41
C PRO A 67 14.18 -15.52 -7.68
N GLN A 68 15.01 -16.00 -6.75
CA GLN A 68 15.95 -15.13 -6.03
C GLN A 68 16.98 -14.54 -7.01
N SER A 69 17.15 -13.22 -6.99
CA SER A 69 18.14 -12.50 -7.78
C SER A 69 18.47 -11.17 -7.11
N PRO A 70 19.67 -10.60 -7.34
CA PRO A 70 20.01 -9.27 -6.84
C PRO A 70 19.00 -8.20 -7.27
N TRP A 71 18.48 -8.30 -8.50
CA TRP A 71 17.47 -7.38 -9.03
C TRP A 71 16.16 -7.46 -8.24
N ARG A 72 15.63 -8.66 -8.01
CA ARG A 72 14.44 -8.87 -7.15
C ARG A 72 14.66 -8.28 -5.77
N THR A 73 15.82 -8.54 -5.16
CA THR A 73 16.15 -8.05 -3.82
C THR A 73 16.19 -6.53 -3.77
N GLY A 74 16.85 -5.89 -4.75
CA GLY A 74 16.92 -4.44 -4.86
C GLY A 74 15.54 -3.80 -5.01
N VAL A 75 14.71 -4.33 -5.92
CA VAL A 75 13.33 -3.84 -6.11
C VAL A 75 12.53 -3.96 -4.82
N VAL A 76 12.53 -5.12 -4.16
CA VAL A 76 11.80 -5.31 -2.89
C VAL A 76 12.30 -4.35 -1.81
N ALA A 77 13.61 -4.17 -1.67
CA ALA A 77 14.18 -3.25 -0.68
C ALA A 77 13.70 -1.81 -0.93
N VAL A 78 13.79 -1.33 -2.18
CA VAL A 78 13.31 0.00 -2.58
C VAL A 78 11.80 0.15 -2.34
N THR A 79 11.00 -0.85 -2.70
CA THR A 79 9.55 -0.87 -2.44
C THR A 79 9.25 -0.72 -0.96
N LEU A 80 9.96 -1.47 -0.10
CA LEU A 80 9.75 -1.46 1.35
C LEU A 80 10.22 -0.16 2.00
N VAL A 81 11.29 0.45 1.49
CA VAL A 81 11.74 1.79 1.95
C VAL A 81 10.67 2.83 1.64
N GLY A 82 10.13 2.84 0.42
CA GLY A 82 9.03 3.76 0.10
C GLY A 82 7.79 3.50 0.95
N LEU A 83 7.46 2.23 1.20
CA LEU A 83 6.31 1.88 2.02
C LEU A 83 6.50 2.29 3.49
N ALA A 84 7.71 2.16 4.01
CA ALA A 84 8.06 2.64 5.35
C ALA A 84 7.91 4.17 5.44
N ALA A 85 8.34 4.91 4.41
CA ALA A 85 8.13 6.35 4.35
C ALA A 85 6.63 6.71 4.34
N THR A 86 5.81 6.02 3.54
CA THR A 86 4.34 6.21 3.54
C THR A 86 3.72 5.89 4.90
N ILE A 87 4.19 4.87 5.61
CA ILE A 87 3.73 4.53 6.97
C ILE A 87 4.05 5.66 7.95
N VAL A 88 5.26 6.24 7.86
CA VAL A 88 5.64 7.40 8.67
C VAL A 88 4.76 8.61 8.35
N GLN A 89 4.48 8.87 7.07
CA GLN A 89 3.58 9.93 6.63
C GLN A 89 2.21 9.82 7.30
N PHE A 90 1.54 8.66 7.21
CA PHE A 90 0.26 8.44 7.88
C PHE A 90 0.34 8.57 9.39
N GLY A 91 1.47 8.17 9.99
CA GLY A 91 1.73 8.37 11.42
C GLY A 91 1.79 9.85 11.81
N ALA A 92 2.48 10.67 11.00
CA ALA A 92 2.54 12.11 11.18
C ALA A 92 1.15 12.75 11.03
N ASP A 93 0.42 12.43 9.96
CA ASP A 93 -0.94 12.94 9.70
C ASP A 93 -1.91 12.61 10.86
N ILE A 94 -1.75 11.44 11.50
CA ILE A 94 -2.50 11.03 12.70
C ILE A 94 -2.13 11.88 13.92
N VAL A 95 -0.84 12.12 14.15
CA VAL A 95 -0.36 12.93 15.28
C VAL A 95 -0.79 14.39 15.11
N GLU A 96 -0.66 14.95 13.91
CA GLU A 96 -1.13 16.30 13.57
C GLU A 96 -2.63 16.45 13.84
N GLY A 97 -3.44 15.48 13.39
CA GLY A 97 -4.88 15.48 13.61
C GLY A 97 -5.30 15.34 15.08
N LEU A 98 -4.47 14.71 15.93
CA LEU A 98 -4.70 14.59 17.37
C LEU A 98 -4.29 15.85 18.15
N LEU A 99 -3.29 16.57 17.66
CA LEU A 99 -2.74 17.76 18.32
C LEU A 99 -3.51 19.04 17.98
N ALA A 100 -4.14 19.09 16.80
CA ALA A 100 -4.81 20.29 16.32
C ALA A 100 -6.22 20.46 16.91
N GLU A 101 -6.54 21.67 17.37
CA GLU A 101 -7.90 22.05 17.77
C GLU A 101 -8.81 22.30 16.55
N ASP A 102 -8.22 22.78 15.45
CA ASP A 102 -8.94 23.08 14.22
C ASP A 102 -8.10 22.82 12.96
N ARG A 103 -8.72 23.02 11.79
CA ARG A 103 -8.08 22.78 10.50
C ARG A 103 -6.90 23.73 10.21
N ALA A 104 -6.95 24.96 10.72
CA ALA A 104 -5.89 25.94 10.51
C ALA A 104 -4.64 25.54 11.30
N GLU A 105 -4.82 25.11 12.55
CA GLU A 105 -3.75 24.58 13.38
C GLU A 105 -3.16 23.29 12.80
N MET A 106 -4.00 22.35 12.35
CA MET A 106 -3.53 21.12 11.70
C MET A 106 -2.65 21.42 10.48
N SER A 107 -3.04 22.41 9.68
CA SER A 107 -2.27 22.85 8.50
C SER A 107 -0.93 23.47 8.89
N ARG A 108 -0.88 24.21 10.00
CA ARG A 108 0.35 24.80 10.55
C ARG A 108 1.29 23.71 11.08
N LEU A 109 0.79 22.76 11.86
CA LEU A 109 1.58 21.64 12.39
C LEU A 109 2.21 20.81 11.26
N GLY A 110 1.44 20.52 10.20
CA GLY A 110 1.97 19.82 9.03
C GLY A 110 3.01 20.62 8.25
N ALA A 111 2.90 21.95 8.20
CA ALA A 111 3.93 22.80 7.61
C ALA A 111 5.21 22.80 8.46
N ASP A 112 5.08 22.99 9.78
CA ASP A 112 6.19 22.96 10.73
C ASP A 112 6.96 21.62 10.66
N PHE A 113 6.24 20.50 10.49
CA PHE A 113 6.88 19.18 10.33
C PHE A 113 7.63 19.05 9.01
N LYS A 114 7.06 19.54 7.89
CA LYS A 114 7.69 19.49 6.56
C LYS A 114 8.90 20.40 6.44
N ASP A 115 8.94 21.50 7.19
CA ASP A 115 10.06 22.43 7.24
C ASP A 115 11.34 21.83 7.86
N ILE A 116 11.24 20.68 8.55
CA ILE A 116 12.42 19.94 9.03
C ILE A 116 13.24 19.47 7.81
N PRO A 117 14.54 19.80 7.72
CA PRO A 117 15.36 19.48 6.56
C PRO A 117 15.27 18.01 6.14
N GLY A 118 14.78 17.78 4.92
CA GLY A 118 14.64 16.47 4.30
C GLY A 118 13.35 15.71 4.59
N VAL A 119 12.49 16.17 5.51
CA VAL A 119 11.22 15.50 5.84
C VAL A 119 10.26 15.49 4.66
N GLU A 120 10.08 16.63 3.99
CA GLU A 120 9.20 16.73 2.82
C GLU A 120 9.60 15.72 1.72
N VAL A 121 10.89 15.69 1.36
CA VAL A 121 11.43 14.75 0.37
C VAL A 121 11.30 13.29 0.83
N ALA A 122 11.60 13.02 2.10
CA ALA A 122 11.67 11.68 2.66
C ALA A 122 10.30 11.05 2.96
N PHE A 123 9.27 11.85 3.23
CA PHE A 123 7.99 11.32 3.73
C PHE A 123 6.77 11.83 2.96
N TYR A 124 6.87 12.86 2.13
CA TYR A 124 5.73 13.39 1.38
C TYR A 124 5.94 13.32 -0.14
N ASP A 125 7.15 13.58 -0.63
CA ASP A 125 7.38 13.74 -2.06
C ASP A 125 7.97 12.49 -2.74
N VAL A 126 9.26 12.20 -2.53
CA VAL A 126 10.02 11.31 -3.41
C VAL A 126 10.04 9.88 -2.91
N VAL A 127 10.45 9.69 -1.65
CA VAL A 127 10.68 8.34 -1.11
C VAL A 127 9.37 7.53 -1.05
N PRO A 128 8.20 8.07 -0.65
CA PRO A 128 6.93 7.35 -0.72
C PRO A 128 6.62 6.78 -2.11
N GLN A 129 6.98 7.47 -3.20
CA GLN A 129 6.69 7.01 -4.57
C GLN A 129 7.46 5.75 -4.95
N LEU A 130 8.57 5.47 -4.26
CA LEU A 130 9.34 4.24 -4.44
C LEU A 130 8.51 3.00 -4.12
N PHE A 131 7.52 3.10 -3.23
CA PHE A 131 6.56 2.03 -2.97
C PHE A 131 5.77 1.69 -4.25
N PHE A 132 5.10 2.68 -4.84
CA PHE A 132 4.26 2.47 -6.02
C PHE A 132 5.09 2.05 -7.24
N LEU A 133 6.24 2.69 -7.45
CA LEU A 133 7.16 2.32 -8.52
C LEU A 133 7.66 0.89 -8.36
N GLY A 134 8.10 0.52 -7.16
CA GLY A 134 8.60 -0.82 -6.87
C GLY A 134 7.52 -1.90 -6.99
N LEU A 135 6.27 -1.61 -6.57
CA LEU A 135 5.12 -2.48 -6.77
C LEU A 135 4.81 -2.69 -8.27
N LEU A 136 4.86 -1.62 -9.07
CA LEU A 136 4.66 -1.68 -10.51
C LEU A 136 5.76 -2.51 -11.21
N VAL A 137 7.03 -2.33 -10.80
CA VAL A 137 8.15 -3.12 -11.32
C VAL A 137 8.00 -4.59 -10.93
N LEU A 138 7.62 -4.91 -9.70
CA LEU A 138 7.33 -6.30 -9.29
C LEU A 138 6.21 -6.92 -10.12
N ALA A 139 5.13 -6.20 -10.37
CA ALA A 139 4.05 -6.66 -11.24
C ALA A 139 4.54 -6.89 -12.68
N GLY A 140 5.39 -6.00 -13.20
CA GLY A 140 6.04 -6.15 -14.50
C GLY A 140 6.93 -7.40 -14.58
N MET A 141 7.73 -7.67 -13.54
CA MET A 141 8.56 -8.87 -13.44
C MET A 141 7.72 -10.15 -13.43
N LEU A 142 6.58 -10.14 -12.71
CA LEU A 142 5.63 -11.26 -12.69
C LEU A 142 4.97 -11.46 -14.06
N ALA A 143 4.57 -10.38 -14.72
CA ALA A 143 3.96 -10.42 -16.06
C ALA A 143 4.96 -10.93 -17.11
N ALA A 144 6.22 -10.49 -17.06
CA ALA A 144 7.28 -10.98 -17.94
C ALA A 144 7.52 -12.50 -17.80
N ARG A 145 7.28 -13.05 -16.60
CA ARG A 145 7.33 -14.48 -16.30
C ARG A 145 6.01 -15.21 -16.57
N ARG A 146 4.99 -14.52 -17.09
CA ARG A 146 3.62 -15.03 -17.32
C ARG A 146 2.91 -15.52 -16.05
N LEU A 147 3.32 -15.00 -14.89
CA LEU A 147 2.65 -15.24 -13.59
C LEU A 147 1.53 -14.24 -13.32
N LEU A 148 1.53 -13.12 -14.06
CA LEU A 148 0.42 -12.19 -14.17
C LEU A 148 0.06 -12.02 -15.65
N PRO A 149 -1.22 -11.78 -15.97
CA PRO A 149 -1.58 -11.33 -17.31
C PRO A 149 -1.01 -9.94 -17.59
N TRP A 150 -0.69 -9.66 -18.85
CA TRP A 150 -0.04 -8.40 -19.24
C TRP A 150 -0.87 -7.16 -18.90
N TRP A 151 -2.21 -7.27 -18.87
CA TRP A 151 -3.11 -6.18 -18.53
C TRP A 151 -3.03 -5.76 -17.05
N SER A 152 -2.51 -6.61 -16.17
CA SER A 152 -2.33 -6.27 -14.75
C SER A 152 -1.41 -5.07 -14.57
N VAL A 153 -0.37 -4.92 -15.40
CA VAL A 153 0.60 -3.82 -15.28
C VAL A 153 -0.03 -2.45 -15.60
N PRO A 154 -0.66 -2.22 -16.78
CA PRO A 154 -1.33 -0.96 -17.05
C PRO A 154 -2.51 -0.72 -16.10
N LEU A 155 -3.25 -1.76 -15.69
CA LEU A 155 -4.34 -1.57 -14.72
C LEU A 155 -3.83 -1.12 -13.35
N LEU A 156 -2.71 -1.69 -12.87
CA LEU A 156 -2.05 -1.26 -11.64
C LEU A 156 -1.57 0.18 -11.75
N LEU A 157 -0.96 0.55 -12.88
CA LEU A 157 -0.53 1.92 -13.15
C LEU A 157 -1.70 2.91 -13.10
N VAL A 158 -2.83 2.59 -13.72
CA VAL A 158 -4.04 3.43 -13.62
C VAL A 158 -4.49 3.53 -12.16
N GLY A 159 -4.49 2.43 -11.41
CA GLY A 159 -4.82 2.43 -9.99
C GLY A 159 -3.93 3.35 -9.14
N ILE A 160 -2.64 3.44 -9.48
CA ILE A 160 -1.63 4.31 -8.83
C ILE A 160 -1.85 5.77 -9.19
N VAL A 161 -2.14 6.08 -10.46
CA VAL A 161 -2.21 7.45 -10.96
C VAL A 161 -3.52 8.15 -10.61
N LEU A 162 -4.65 7.42 -10.52
CA LEU A 162 -5.96 8.02 -10.24
C LEU A 162 -5.99 8.91 -8.97
N PRO A 163 -5.46 8.48 -7.81
CA PRO A 163 -5.43 9.33 -6.61
C PRO A 163 -4.60 10.61 -6.76
N ALA A 164 -3.64 10.66 -7.69
CA ALA A 164 -2.84 11.86 -7.95
C ALA A 164 -3.65 12.95 -8.68
N LEU A 165 -4.72 12.59 -9.38
CA LEU A 165 -5.65 13.55 -9.99
C LEU A 165 -6.59 14.15 -8.94
N THR A 166 -7.11 13.29 -8.06
CA THR A 166 -7.87 13.68 -6.88
C THR A 166 -7.95 12.50 -5.92
N LEU A 167 -7.83 12.79 -4.62
CA LEU A 167 -7.99 11.78 -3.57
C LEU A 167 -9.40 11.19 -3.54
N ASP A 168 -10.39 11.83 -4.16
CA ASP A 168 -11.75 11.27 -4.24
C ASP A 168 -11.80 9.99 -5.10
N LEU A 169 -10.77 9.76 -5.93
CA LEU A 169 -10.62 8.55 -6.75
C LEU A 169 -9.88 7.41 -6.02
N LEU A 170 -9.50 7.58 -4.74
CA LEU A 170 -8.87 6.53 -3.93
C LEU A 170 -9.65 5.19 -3.96
N PRO A 171 -11.00 5.16 -3.81
CA PRO A 171 -11.74 3.90 -3.90
C PRO A 171 -11.56 3.19 -5.23
N ILE A 172 -11.61 3.93 -6.34
CA ILE A 172 -11.47 3.36 -7.68
C ILE A 172 -10.02 2.91 -7.91
N GLY A 173 -9.05 3.71 -7.47
CA GLY A 173 -7.63 3.39 -7.53
C GLY A 173 -7.31 2.09 -6.80
N GLY A 174 -7.75 1.97 -5.55
CA GLY A 174 -7.58 0.75 -4.74
C GLY A 174 -8.25 -0.48 -5.36
N LEU A 175 -9.43 -0.34 -5.96
CA LEU A 175 -10.09 -1.44 -6.68
C LEU A 175 -9.30 -1.89 -7.91
N PHE A 176 -8.72 -0.95 -8.67
CA PHE A 176 -7.85 -1.29 -9.80
C PHE A 176 -6.56 -1.98 -9.36
N MET A 177 -5.94 -1.53 -8.27
CA MET A 177 -4.79 -2.23 -7.68
C MET A 177 -5.16 -3.65 -7.25
N ALA A 178 -6.30 -3.83 -6.57
CA ALA A 178 -6.78 -5.15 -6.15
C ALA A 178 -7.02 -6.07 -7.35
N LEU A 179 -7.71 -5.57 -8.38
CA LEU A 179 -8.02 -6.32 -9.61
C LEU A 179 -6.75 -6.68 -10.40
N ALA A 180 -5.78 -5.77 -10.46
CA ALA A 180 -4.50 -6.01 -11.11
C ALA A 180 -3.71 -7.15 -10.44
N LEU A 181 -3.75 -7.23 -9.10
CA LEU A 181 -3.02 -8.22 -8.32
C LEU A 181 -3.78 -9.53 -8.07
N ALA A 182 -5.11 -9.53 -8.24
CA ALA A 182 -5.97 -10.70 -8.03
C ALA A 182 -5.53 -11.98 -8.76
N PRO A 183 -4.95 -11.94 -9.97
CA PRO A 183 -4.47 -13.17 -10.64
C PRO A 183 -3.32 -13.87 -9.90
N THR A 184 -2.64 -13.22 -8.95
CA THR A 184 -1.60 -13.88 -8.12
C THR A 184 -2.17 -14.75 -7.00
N LEU A 185 -3.45 -14.60 -6.64
CA LEU A 185 -4.03 -15.27 -5.46
C LEU A 185 -3.99 -16.80 -5.55
N PRO A 186 -4.32 -17.45 -6.69
CA PRO A 186 -4.21 -18.90 -6.81
C PRO A 186 -2.77 -19.38 -6.65
N LEU A 187 -1.79 -18.64 -7.19
CA LEU A 187 -0.37 -18.98 -7.10
C LEU A 187 0.13 -18.93 -5.66
N LEU A 188 -0.27 -17.91 -4.91
CA LEU A 188 0.09 -17.73 -3.50
C LEU A 188 -0.52 -18.82 -2.61
N ARG A 189 -1.76 -19.25 -2.91
CA ARG A 189 -2.41 -20.36 -2.20
C ARG A 189 -1.69 -21.69 -2.45
N GLN A 190 -1.36 -22.00 -3.70
CA GLN A 190 -0.63 -23.21 -4.08
C GLN A 190 0.78 -23.27 -3.48
N GLN A 191 1.49 -22.13 -3.41
CA GLN A 191 2.77 -22.06 -2.71
C GLN A 191 2.64 -22.40 -1.22
N GLY A 192 1.56 -21.96 -0.57
CA GLY A 192 1.21 -22.33 0.80
C GLY A 192 1.09 -23.84 0.99
N GLU A 193 0.28 -24.47 0.15
CA GLU A 193 0.00 -25.91 0.22
C GLU A 193 1.26 -26.76 -0.01
N ARG A 194 2.16 -26.36 -0.92
CA ARG A 194 3.43 -27.07 -1.16
C ARG A 194 4.39 -27.04 0.03
N VAL A 195 4.37 -25.96 0.81
CA VAL A 195 5.17 -25.86 2.04
C VAL A 195 4.54 -26.69 3.17
N GLU A 196 3.24 -26.95 3.13
CA GLU A 196 2.50 -27.73 4.13
C GLU A 196 2.60 -29.26 3.93
N ALA A 197 2.91 -29.74 2.72
CA ALA A 197 3.00 -31.18 2.45
C ALA A 197 4.15 -31.84 3.25
N PRO A 198 3.88 -32.86 4.09
CA PRO A 198 4.92 -33.55 4.84
C PRO A 198 5.89 -34.25 3.88
N VAL A 199 7.18 -34.10 4.12
CA VAL A 199 8.23 -34.84 3.40
C VAL A 199 8.09 -36.32 3.77
N THR A 200 7.49 -37.11 2.88
CA THR A 200 7.47 -38.56 3.02
C THR A 200 8.87 -39.09 2.77
N VAL A 201 9.59 -39.38 3.86
CA VAL A 201 10.86 -40.13 3.82
C VAL A 201 10.48 -41.60 3.59
N HIS A 202 10.85 -42.13 2.42
CA HIS A 202 10.76 -43.56 2.09
C HIS A 202 12.11 -44.22 2.37
#